data_AF-A0A7S1Q1K3-F1
#
_entry.id   AF-A0A7S1Q1K3-F1
#
_cell.length_a   1.000
_cell.length_b   1.000
_cell.length_c   1.000
_cell.angle_alpha   90.00
_cell.angle_beta   90.00
_cell.angle_gamma   90.00
#
_symmetry.space_group_name_H-M   'P 1'
#
loop_
_entity.id
_entity.type
_entity.pdbx_description
1 polymer ?
#
loop_
_entity_poly.entity_id
_entity_poly.type
_entity_poly.pdbx_seq_one_letter_code
_entity_poly.pdbx_strand_id
1 'polypeptide(L)'
;GMVPITDRRQCQRGAEELQMADTSALPVDLPDVPEGCYYLKDNRDGNTGLWLGTNKLNIGNGAETSSKGKLRQPVCGLAGKAGADTAQRTSDTTAEPSRTTSSAGASTSTPPAPDATGPSRIARSA
;
A
#
# COMPACT_ATOMS: atom_id res chain seq x y z
N GLY A 1 20.66 -15.02 7.86
CA GLY A 1 20.05 -15.28 6.55
C GLY A 1 18.77 -14.46 6.39
N MET A 2 18.17 -14.48 5.22
CA MET A 2 16.84 -13.91 4.99
C MET A 2 15.76 -14.93 5.32
N VAL A 3 14.62 -14.48 5.85
CA VAL A 3 13.48 -15.33 6.25
C VAL A 3 12.19 -14.88 5.57
N PRO A 4 11.24 -15.79 5.33
CA PRO A 4 9.94 -15.42 4.78
C PRO A 4 9.20 -14.47 5.74
N ILE A 5 8.51 -13.48 5.16
CA ILE A 5 7.60 -12.61 5.91
C ILE A 5 6.22 -13.26 5.90
N THR A 6 5.77 -13.75 7.05
CA THR A 6 4.47 -14.45 7.20
C THR A 6 3.37 -13.56 7.76
N ASP A 7 3.69 -12.33 8.19
CA ASP A 7 2.73 -11.34 8.66
C ASP A 7 2.33 -10.36 7.55
N ARG A 8 1.03 -10.05 7.46
CA ARG A 8 0.50 -9.18 6.41
C ARG A 8 1.00 -7.75 6.54
N ARG A 9 1.07 -7.19 7.75
CA ARG A 9 1.52 -5.79 7.93
C ARG A 9 3.00 -5.67 7.60
N GLN A 10 3.81 -6.64 7.99
CA GLN A 10 5.23 -6.68 7.62
C GLN A 10 5.42 -6.85 6.11
N CYS A 11 4.57 -7.65 5.44
CA CYS A 11 4.63 -7.82 3.98
C CYS A 11 4.35 -6.49 3.25
N GLN A 12 3.30 -5.76 3.68
CA GLN A 12 2.97 -4.45 3.15
C GLN A 12 4.08 -3.42 3.41
N ARG A 13 4.59 -3.36 4.65
CA ARG A 13 5.71 -2.47 5.02
C ARG A 13 6.96 -2.78 4.20
N GLY A 14 7.32 -4.05 4.03
CA GLY A 14 8.45 -4.46 3.21
C GLY A 14 8.28 -4.04 1.75
N ALA A 15 7.07 -4.11 1.21
CA ALA A 15 6.79 -3.64 -0.15
C ALA A 15 6.89 -2.11 -0.28
N GLU A 16 6.47 -1.36 0.73
CA GLU A 16 6.67 0.10 0.80
C GLU A 16 8.15 0.47 0.86
N GLU A 17 8.93 -0.19 1.73
CA GLU A 17 10.38 0.02 1.87
C GLU A 17 11.14 -0.32 0.58
N LEU A 18 10.67 -1.32 -0.16
CA LEU A 18 11.21 -1.71 -1.48
C LEU A 18 10.63 -0.89 -2.64
N GLN A 19 9.77 0.09 -2.37
CA GLN A 19 9.14 0.98 -3.36
C GLN A 19 8.44 0.19 -4.49
N MET A 20 7.74 -0.87 -4.12
CA MET A 20 7.02 -1.73 -5.06
C MET A 20 5.75 -1.04 -5.58
N ALA A 21 5.33 -1.41 -6.79
CA ALA A 21 4.16 -0.79 -7.45
C ALA A 21 2.84 -1.09 -6.73
N ASP A 22 2.70 -2.30 -6.18
CA ASP A 22 1.60 -2.69 -5.31
C ASP A 22 2.16 -3.00 -3.92
N THR A 23 1.63 -2.30 -2.92
CA THR A 23 1.99 -2.47 -1.50
C THR A 23 0.87 -3.14 -0.71
N SER A 24 -0.26 -3.48 -1.34
CA SER A 24 -1.41 -4.09 -0.68
C SER A 24 -1.36 -5.62 -0.76
N ALA A 25 -0.83 -6.25 0.28
CA ALA A 25 -0.74 -7.71 0.35
C ALA A 25 -2.13 -8.39 0.35
N LEU A 26 -2.33 -9.30 -0.62
CA LEU A 26 -3.47 -10.21 -0.74
C LEU A 26 -3.12 -11.57 -0.10
N PRO A 27 -3.77 -11.96 1.01
CA PRO A 27 -3.56 -13.28 1.60
C PRO A 27 -4.18 -14.37 0.73
N VAL A 28 -3.46 -15.48 0.58
CA VAL A 28 -3.90 -16.65 -0.18
C VAL A 28 -3.62 -17.94 0.60
N ASP A 29 -4.66 -18.75 0.74
CA ASP A 29 -4.60 -20.07 1.38
C ASP A 29 -4.73 -21.18 0.34
N LEU A 30 -3.74 -21.28 -0.55
CA LEU A 30 -3.67 -22.32 -1.57
C LEU A 30 -2.40 -23.15 -1.38
N PRO A 31 -2.42 -24.46 -1.70
CA PRO A 31 -1.20 -25.23 -1.86
C PRO A 31 -0.41 -24.76 -3.10
N ASP A 32 0.84 -25.20 -3.23
CA ASP A 32 1.72 -24.97 -4.39
C ASP A 32 2.03 -23.49 -4.69
N VAL A 33 1.88 -22.62 -3.70
CA VAL A 33 2.36 -21.24 -3.73
C VAL A 33 3.49 -21.06 -2.70
N PRO A 34 4.32 -20.01 -2.82
CA PRO A 34 5.38 -19.78 -1.86
C PRO A 34 4.82 -19.50 -0.47
N GLU A 35 5.57 -19.92 0.54
CA GLU A 35 5.36 -19.45 1.91
C GLU A 35 5.67 -17.95 2.00
N GLY A 36 4.81 -17.20 2.68
CA GLY A 36 5.07 -15.81 3.02
C GLY A 36 4.85 -14.82 1.87
N CYS A 37 5.49 -13.66 1.98
CA CYS A 37 5.28 -12.50 1.11
C CYS A 37 6.02 -12.64 -0.23
N TYR A 38 5.31 -12.42 -1.34
CA TYR A 38 5.90 -12.43 -2.68
C TYR A 38 5.16 -11.51 -3.64
N TYR A 39 5.88 -11.04 -4.66
CA TYR A 39 5.29 -10.32 -5.79
C TYR A 39 4.99 -11.29 -6.92
N LEU A 40 3.72 -11.37 -7.32
CA LEU A 40 3.30 -12.15 -8.48
C LEU A 40 3.40 -11.27 -9.73
N LYS A 41 4.04 -11.79 -10.77
CA LYS A 41 3.96 -11.26 -12.13
C LYS A 41 3.36 -12.35 -13.01
N ASP A 42 2.07 -12.21 -13.32
CA ASP A 42 1.35 -13.12 -14.21
C ASP A 42 1.20 -12.49 -15.59
N ASN A 43 1.96 -13.02 -16.56
CA ASN A 43 1.97 -12.51 -17.93
C ASN A 43 0.78 -13.01 -18.77
N ARG A 44 -0.06 -13.92 -18.22
CA ARG A 44 -1.19 -14.51 -18.93
C ARG A 44 -2.51 -13.84 -18.55
N ASP A 45 -2.74 -13.72 -17.25
CA ASP A 45 -4.02 -13.25 -16.71
C ASP A 45 -3.96 -11.75 -16.33
N GLY A 46 -2.79 -11.11 -16.48
CA GLY A 46 -2.54 -9.73 -16.07
C GLY A 46 -2.54 -9.53 -14.55
N ASN A 47 -2.68 -10.62 -13.79
CA ASN A 47 -2.76 -10.59 -12.33
C ASN A 47 -1.36 -10.37 -11.74
N THR A 48 -1.03 -9.11 -11.49
CA THR A 48 0.25 -8.69 -10.93
C THR A 48 0.00 -7.95 -9.62
N GLY A 49 0.75 -8.28 -8.56
CA GLY A 49 0.58 -7.61 -7.27
C GLY A 49 1.31 -8.30 -6.13
N LEU A 50 1.06 -7.81 -4.91
CA LEU A 50 1.65 -8.31 -3.69
C LEU A 50 0.75 -9.39 -3.06
N TRP A 51 1.32 -10.56 -2.79
CA TRP A 51 0.62 -11.73 -2.27
C TRP A 51 1.28 -12.25 -1.00
N LEU A 52 0.49 -12.91 -0.15
CA LEU A 52 0.95 -13.53 1.07
C LEU A 52 0.42 -14.98 1.15
N GLY A 53 1.30 -15.96 0.96
CA GLY A 53 0.95 -17.37 1.13
C GLY A 53 0.81 -17.73 2.60
N THR A 54 -0.39 -18.13 3.03
CA THR A 54 -0.71 -18.45 4.44
C THR A 54 -0.94 -19.94 4.69
N ASN A 55 -0.92 -20.78 3.65
CA ASN A 55 -1.16 -22.21 3.79
C ASN A 55 0.03 -22.91 4.45
N LYS A 56 -0.22 -23.68 5.52
CA LYS A 56 0.81 -24.41 6.26
C LYS A 56 1.50 -25.50 5.44
N LEU A 57 0.87 -26.00 4.38
CA LEU A 57 1.45 -26.98 3.47
C LEU A 57 2.59 -26.39 2.62
N ASN A 58 2.70 -25.06 2.56
CA ASN A 58 3.76 -24.39 1.81
C ASN A 58 5.06 -24.20 2.60
N ILE A 59 5.06 -24.53 3.89
CA ILE A 59 6.22 -24.31 4.78
C ILE A 59 7.42 -25.08 4.25
N GLY A 60 8.52 -24.36 4.01
CA GLY A 60 9.77 -24.97 3.52
C GLY A 60 9.80 -25.28 2.02
N ASN A 61 8.73 -25.01 1.27
CA ASN A 61 8.74 -25.11 -0.21
C ASN A 61 9.59 -24.01 -0.87
N GLY A 62 10.03 -23.04 -0.08
CA GLY A 62 10.89 -21.95 -0.52
C GLY A 62 10.12 -20.86 -1.25
N ALA A 63 10.90 -19.86 -1.69
CA ALA A 63 10.41 -18.66 -2.34
C ALA A 63 9.94 -18.87 -3.77
N GLU A 64 10.47 -19.91 -4.45
CA GLU A 64 10.37 -20.02 -5.88
C GLU A 64 9.53 -21.21 -6.31
N THR A 65 8.22 -20.98 -6.44
CA THR A 65 7.27 -21.93 -7.05
C THR A 65 6.78 -21.45 -8.42
N SER A 66 7.54 -20.55 -9.09
CA SER A 66 7.19 -20.04 -10.42
C SER A 66 6.90 -21.14 -11.43
N SER A 67 5.93 -20.88 -12.29
CA SER A 67 5.54 -21.76 -13.38
C SER A 67 5.50 -20.98 -14.69
N LYS A 68 5.34 -21.67 -15.83
CA LYS A 68 5.36 -21.02 -17.15
C LYS A 68 4.32 -19.88 -17.19
N GLY A 69 4.80 -18.63 -17.23
CA GLY A 69 3.98 -17.43 -17.30
C GLY A 69 3.63 -16.78 -15.95
N LYS A 70 3.99 -17.39 -14.81
CA LYS A 70 3.80 -16.83 -13.47
C LYS A 70 5.14 -16.77 -12.74
N LEU A 71 5.70 -15.58 -12.58
CA LEU A 71 6.91 -15.35 -11.80
C LEU A 71 6.52 -14.92 -10.38
N ARG A 72 7.09 -15.57 -9.37
CA ARG A 72 6.90 -15.27 -7.96
C ARG A 72 8.22 -14.81 -7.37
N GLN A 73 8.34 -13.50 -7.15
CA GLN A 73 9.55 -12.90 -6.60
C GLN A 73 9.39 -12.75 -5.08
N PRO A 74 10.20 -13.41 -4.25
CA PRO A 74 10.06 -13.33 -2.80
C PRO A 74 10.34 -11.93 -2.26
N VAL A 75 9.64 -11.58 -1.19
CA VAL A 75 9.94 -10.44 -0.33
C VAL A 75 10.30 -10.99 1.05
N CYS A 76 11.56 -10.82 1.44
CA CYS A 76 12.11 -11.46 2.65
C CYS A 76 12.48 -10.42 3.71
N GLY A 77 12.45 -10.84 4.98
CA GLY A 77 12.93 -10.08 6.11
C GLY A 77 14.29 -10.55 6.61
N LEU A 78 14.94 -9.74 7.46
CA LEU A 78 16.14 -10.14 8.18
C LEU A 78 15.76 -11.00 9.40
N ALA A 79 16.36 -12.19 9.51
CA ALA A 79 16.22 -13.03 10.70
C ALA A 79 16.65 -12.24 11.95
N GLY A 80 15.74 -12.06 12.92
CA GLY A 80 15.97 -11.29 14.14
C GLY A 80 15.18 -9.98 14.27
N LYS A 81 14.48 -9.53 13.21
CA LYS A 81 13.55 -8.37 13.24
C LYS A 81 12.06 -8.74 13.14
N ALA A 82 11.74 -10.03 13.03
CA ALA A 82 10.37 -10.53 12.82
C ALA A 82 9.42 -10.36 14.03
N GLY A 83 9.90 -9.85 15.17
CA GLY A 83 9.10 -9.71 16.41
C GLY A 83 9.14 -8.35 17.10
N ALA A 84 9.73 -7.30 16.51
CA ALA A 84 10.05 -6.07 17.26
C ALA A 84 9.17 -4.83 16.96
N ASP A 85 8.18 -4.90 16.07
CA ASP A 85 7.36 -3.72 15.73
C ASP A 85 6.03 -3.62 16.52
N THR A 86 5.78 -4.52 17.48
CA THR A 86 4.62 -4.39 18.39
C THR A 86 4.90 -3.45 19.58
N ALA A 87 6.15 -3.00 19.78
CA ALA A 87 6.52 -2.16 20.93
C ALA A 87 6.73 -0.67 20.61
N GLN A 88 6.84 -0.25 19.34
CA GLN A 88 7.27 1.12 19.01
C GLN A 88 6.13 2.05 18.57
N ARG A 89 5.02 2.02 19.32
CA ARG A 89 4.01 3.09 19.28
C ARG A 89 3.57 3.47 20.69
N THR A 90 4.50 3.80 21.57
CA THR A 90 4.19 4.52 22.84
C THR A 90 5.42 5.26 23.37
N SER A 91 6.06 6.12 22.57
CA SER A 91 7.07 7.07 23.10
C SER A 91 7.25 8.29 22.20
N ASP A 92 6.16 8.97 21.84
CA ASP A 92 6.25 10.41 21.49
C ASP A 92 4.88 11.07 21.67
N THR A 93 4.47 11.24 22.93
CA THR A 93 3.43 12.18 23.35
C THR A 93 3.68 12.52 24.81
N THR A 94 4.39 13.63 25.04
CA THR A 94 4.42 14.49 26.24
C THR A 94 5.44 15.58 25.90
N ALA A 95 5.19 16.87 25.82
CA ALA A 95 4.03 17.70 26.11
C ALA A 95 4.17 19.00 25.28
N GLU A 96 3.03 19.59 24.95
CA GLU A 96 2.89 21.00 24.63
C GLU A 96 3.41 21.86 25.80
N PRO A 97 4.11 22.98 25.54
CA PRO A 97 3.92 24.18 26.33
C PRO A 97 3.24 25.24 25.49
N SER A 98 2.06 25.63 25.96
CA SER A 98 1.31 26.77 25.48
C SER A 98 2.18 28.03 25.46
N ARG A 99 2.23 28.72 24.31
CA ARG A 99 2.50 30.17 24.27
C ARG A 99 1.53 30.86 23.32
N THR A 100 0.51 31.41 23.96
CA THR A 100 -0.29 32.55 23.54
C THR A 100 0.62 33.73 23.17
N THR A 101 0.50 34.26 21.94
CA THR A 101 0.29 35.71 21.72
C THR A 101 -0.10 36.01 20.27
N SER A 102 -1.18 36.77 20.16
CA SER A 102 -1.76 37.36 18.96
C SER A 102 -0.83 38.34 18.23
N SER A 103 -1.00 38.45 16.91
CA SER A 103 -1.02 39.76 16.27
C SER A 103 -1.84 39.71 14.98
N ALA A 104 -2.75 40.67 14.89
CA ALA A 104 -3.70 40.90 13.82
C ALA A 104 -3.02 41.20 12.48
N GLY A 105 -3.71 40.82 11.40
CA GLY A 105 -3.41 41.22 10.04
C GLY A 105 -4.63 40.96 9.16
N ALA A 106 -5.62 41.85 9.25
CA ALA A 106 -6.74 41.88 8.33
C ALA A 106 -6.24 42.11 6.90
N SER A 107 -6.74 41.32 5.95
CA SER A 107 -6.83 41.74 4.55
C SER A 107 -7.97 41.00 3.87
N THR A 108 -9.08 41.71 3.85
CA THR A 108 -10.28 41.57 3.04
C THR A 108 -9.95 41.30 1.58
N SER A 109 -10.59 40.31 0.96
CA SER A 109 -11.19 40.45 -0.39
C SER A 109 -11.90 39.17 -0.84
N THR A 110 -13.18 39.31 -1.18
CA THR A 110 -14.07 38.34 -1.85
C THR A 110 -15.16 39.18 -2.52
N PRO A 111 -15.81 38.78 -3.62
CA PRO A 111 -15.37 38.11 -4.86
C PRO A 111 -15.68 39.02 -6.09
N PRO A 112 -15.71 38.52 -7.34
CA PRO A 112 -17.02 38.15 -7.88
C PRO A 112 -17.05 36.90 -8.77
N ALA A 113 -18.23 36.27 -8.79
CA ALA A 113 -18.62 35.21 -9.72
C ALA A 113 -18.83 35.79 -11.15
N PRO A 114 -18.56 35.02 -12.22
CA PRO A 114 -19.08 35.36 -13.54
C PRO A 114 -20.55 34.96 -13.67
N ASP A 115 -21.31 35.99 -14.02
CA ASP A 115 -22.74 36.07 -14.30
C ASP A 115 -23.16 35.10 -15.42
N ALA A 116 -24.17 34.27 -15.14
CA ALA A 116 -24.86 33.45 -16.12
C ALA A 116 -26.04 34.22 -16.70
N THR A 117 -25.80 34.96 -17.78
CA THR A 117 -26.85 35.54 -18.63
C THR A 117 -27.10 34.62 -19.83
N GLY A 118 -28.27 33.97 -19.88
CA GLY A 118 -28.81 33.26 -21.06
C GLY A 118 -29.41 34.25 -22.09
N PRO A 119 -30.52 33.93 -22.79
CA PRO A 119 -30.82 32.80 -23.66
C PRO A 119 -30.96 33.26 -25.14
N SER A 120 -30.87 32.37 -26.15
CA SER A 120 -31.75 32.44 -27.34
C SER A 120 -31.55 31.31 -28.36
N ARG A 121 -32.64 30.55 -28.49
CA ARG A 121 -33.23 29.97 -29.70
C ARG A 121 -32.45 30.15 -31.00
N ILE A 122 -32.18 29.02 -31.67
CA ILE A 122 -32.30 28.95 -33.13
C ILE A 122 -33.27 27.80 -33.43
N ALA A 123 -34.33 28.17 -34.15
CA ALA A 123 -35.40 27.29 -34.58
C ALA A 123 -35.01 26.49 -35.83
N ARG A 124 -35.61 25.29 -35.92
CA ARG A 124 -36.13 24.57 -37.10
C ARG A 124 -35.69 24.99 -38.50
N SER A 125 -35.40 23.99 -39.33
CA SER A 125 -35.99 23.69 -40.66
C SER A 125 -35.30 22.41 -41.16
N ALA A 126 -35.85 21.52 -41.97
CA ALA A 126 -37.18 21.19 -42.48
C ALA A 126 -36.99 19.78 -43.10
#